data_AF-W9YUK5-F1
#
_entry.id   AF-W9YUK5-F1
#
_cell.length_a   1.000
_cell.length_b   1.000
_cell.length_c   1.000
_cell.angle_alpha   90.00
_cell.angle_beta   90.00
_cell.angle_gamma   90.00
#
_symmetry.space_group_name_H-M   'P 1'
#
loop_
_entity.id
_entity.type
_entity.pdbx_description
1 polymer ?
#
loop_
_entity_poly.entity_id
_entity_poly.type
_entity_poly.pdbx_seq_one_letter_code
_entity_poly.pdbx_strand_id
1 'polypeptide(L)'
;SNLLYPKEDRTTSTLLYICKACHATTTHDSACTYRHQLGSTVQETAGVTTDVANDPTVGSAPSELPCFCTLCGNQLKCGQCGR
;
A
#
# COMPACT_ATOMS: atom_id res chain seq x y z
N SER A 1 4.43 -20.13 -12.39
CA SER A 1 3.83 -18.82 -12.69
C SER A 1 4.69 -18.07 -13.70
N ASN A 2 4.09 -17.45 -14.72
CA ASN A 2 4.79 -16.67 -15.76
C ASN A 2 4.18 -15.26 -15.85
N LEU A 3 4.95 -14.29 -16.36
CA LEU A 3 4.47 -12.93 -16.62
C LEU A 3 3.48 -12.92 -17.80
N LEU A 4 2.34 -12.25 -17.63
CA LEU A 4 1.32 -12.08 -18.67
C LEU A 4 1.47 -10.72 -19.37
N TYR A 5 1.21 -10.70 -20.67
CA TYR A 5 1.36 -9.51 -21.52
C TYR A 5 0.00 -9.07 -22.06
N PRO A 6 -0.30 -7.77 -22.09
CA PRO A 6 -1.55 -7.26 -22.65
C PRO A 6 -1.64 -7.53 -24.15
N LYS A 7 -2.81 -7.96 -24.62
CA LYS A 7 -3.15 -8.24 -26.01
C LYS A 7 -4.61 -7.89 -26.26
N GLU A 8 -4.89 -7.19 -27.35
CA GLU A 8 -6.25 -6.87 -27.79
C GLU A 8 -6.90 -8.06 -28.52
N ASP A 9 -8.15 -8.39 -28.19
CA ASP A 9 -9.04 -9.20 -29.03
C ASP A 9 -9.91 -8.29 -29.90
N ARG A 10 -9.61 -8.25 -31.21
CA ARG A 10 -10.26 -7.38 -32.18
C ARG A 10 -11.71 -7.75 -32.47
N THR A 11 -12.13 -8.98 -32.18
CA THR A 11 -13.51 -9.42 -32.45
C THR A 11 -14.49 -8.90 -31.41
N THR A 12 -14.06 -8.87 -30.15
CA THR A 12 -14.85 -8.41 -29.01
C THR A 12 -14.47 -7.01 -28.54
N SER A 13 -13.37 -6.44 -29.07
CA SER A 13 -12.77 -5.18 -28.63
C SER A 13 -12.44 -5.18 -27.13
N THR A 14 -11.90 -6.30 -26.64
CA THR A 14 -11.57 -6.50 -25.22
C THR A 14 -10.06 -6.64 -24.99
N LEU A 15 -9.61 -6.24 -23.79
CA LEU A 15 -8.24 -6.42 -23.33
C LEU A 15 -8.07 -7.79 -22.70
N LEU A 16 -7.14 -8.58 -23.23
CA LEU A 16 -6.71 -9.87 -22.70
C LEU A 16 -5.27 -9.80 -22.23
N TYR A 17 -4.89 -10.74 -21.36
CA TYR A 17 -3.53 -10.95 -20.91
C TYR A 17 -3.07 -12.35 -21.31
N ILE A 18 -1.98 -12.44 -22.07
CA ILE A 18 -1.45 -13.69 -22.63
C ILE A 18 -0.06 -14.02 -22.07
N CYS A 19 0.16 -15.28 -21.71
CA CYS A 19 1.49 -15.79 -21.40
C CYS A 19 2.27 -16.08 -22.69
N LYS A 20 3.46 -15.50 -22.86
CA LYS A 20 4.32 -15.79 -24.03
C LYS A 20 4.88 -17.22 -24.05
N ALA A 21 5.05 -17.85 -22.89
CA ALA A 21 5.65 -19.19 -22.80
C ALA A 21 4.66 -20.31 -23.11
N CYS A 22 3.39 -20.18 -22.70
CA CYS A 22 2.40 -21.25 -22.81
C CYS A 22 1.11 -20.86 -23.56
N HIS A 23 0.99 -19.62 -24.05
CA HIS A 23 -0.16 -19.11 -24.80
C HIS A 23 -1.50 -19.12 -24.05
N ALA A 24 -1.51 -19.36 -22.74
CA ALA A 24 -2.70 -19.20 -21.91
C ALA A 24 -3.16 -17.73 -21.88
N THR A 25 -4.47 -17.52 -21.96
CA THR A 25 -5.12 -16.20 -22.01
C THR A 25 -6.05 -16.01 -20.82
N THR A 26 -6.13 -14.77 -20.31
CA THR A 26 -6.99 -14.38 -19.19
C THR A 26 -7.61 -13.00 -19.45
N THR A 27 -8.81 -12.77 -18.93
CA THR A 27 -9.48 -11.46 -18.91
C THR A 27 -9.12 -10.71 -17.64
N HIS A 28 -9.19 -9.38 -17.67
CA HIS A 28 -8.94 -8.56 -16.49
C HIS A 28 -9.95 -7.40 -16.41
N ASP A 29 -10.42 -7.11 -15.20
CA ASP A 29 -11.41 -6.05 -14.95
C ASP A 29 -10.88 -4.64 -15.22
N SER A 30 -9.57 -4.44 -15.11
CA SER A 30 -8.95 -3.13 -15.30
C SER A 30 -8.34 -2.97 -16.70
N ALA A 31 -8.66 -1.86 -17.36
CA ALA A 31 -8.05 -1.47 -18.64
C ALA A 31 -6.67 -0.80 -18.47
N CYS A 32 -6.23 -0.57 -17.24
CA CYS A 32 -4.96 0.08 -16.94
C CYS A 32 -3.79 -0.89 -17.13
N THR A 33 -3.14 -0.84 -18.29
CA THR A 33 -1.96 -1.67 -18.61
C THR A 33 -0.66 -1.11 -18.02
N TYR A 34 -0.56 0.21 -17.89
CA TYR A 34 0.61 0.90 -17.38
C TYR A 34 0.22 2.20 -16.67
N ARG A 35 0.88 2.46 -15.54
CA ARG A 35 0.76 3.72 -14.81
C ARG A 35 2.14 4.21 -14.42
N HIS A 36 2.51 5.41 -14.89
CA HIS A 36 3.72 6.08 -14.44
C HIS A 36 3.40 6.95 -13.22
N GLN A 37 3.85 6.54 -12.04
CA GLN A 37 3.71 7.33 -10.81
C GLN A 37 5.07 7.94 -10.44
N LEU A 38 5.20 9.26 -10.65
CA LEU A 38 6.42 10.02 -10.36
C LEU A 38 6.50 10.47 -8.88
N GLY A 39 5.37 10.52 -8.19
CA GLY A 39 5.26 10.91 -6.78
C GLY A 39 4.71 9.78 -5.92
N SER A 40 5.19 9.68 -4.67
CA SER A 40 4.80 8.64 -3.73
C SER A 40 3.49 8.99 -3.01
N THR A 41 2.34 8.64 -3.59
CA THR A 41 1.11 8.51 -2.77
C THR A 41 1.13 7.24 -1.90
N VAL A 42 2.23 6.49 -1.90
CA VAL A 42 2.37 5.15 -1.28
C VAL A 42 3.41 5.16 -0.14
N GLN A 43 3.68 6.30 0.52
CA GLN A 43 4.79 6.35 1.50
C GLN A 43 4.52 7.07 2.81
N GLU A 44 3.27 7.40 3.17
CA GLU A 44 3.06 7.93 4.53
C GLU A 44 3.01 6.81 5.60
N THR A 45 2.76 5.55 5.20
CA THR A 45 2.63 4.41 6.14
C THR A 45 3.15 3.09 5.58
N ALA A 46 3.92 3.11 4.49
CA ALA A 46 4.46 1.88 3.90
C ALA A 46 5.55 1.31 4.83
N GLY A 47 5.35 0.07 5.26
CA GLY A 47 6.30 -0.61 6.15
C GLY A 47 6.22 -0.15 7.61
N VAL A 48 5.07 0.35 8.08
CA VAL A 48 4.85 0.48 9.54
C VAL A 48 4.93 -0.89 10.16
N THR A 49 6.04 -1.12 10.85
CA THR A 49 6.30 -2.31 11.63
C THR A 49 6.00 -2.02 13.11
N THR A 50 5.51 -3.01 13.85
CA THR A 50 5.05 -2.82 15.23
C THR A 50 6.18 -2.55 16.23
N ASP A 51 7.43 -2.73 15.81
CA ASP A 51 8.66 -2.53 16.58
C ASP A 51 9.17 -1.08 16.56
N VAL A 52 8.63 -0.21 15.69
CA VAL A 52 8.95 1.24 15.70
C VAL A 52 8.66 1.88 17.07
N ALA A 53 7.68 1.36 17.81
CA ALA A 53 7.35 1.82 19.17
C ALA A 53 8.47 1.54 20.21
N ASN A 54 9.38 0.61 19.91
CA ASN A 54 10.48 0.24 20.80
C ASN A 54 11.80 0.96 20.47
N ASP A 55 11.83 1.76 19.41
CA ASP A 55 13.04 2.47 18.98
C ASP A 55 13.17 3.82 19.73
N PRO A 56 14.17 3.98 20.61
CA PRO A 56 14.36 5.19 21.40
C PRO A 56 14.86 6.39 20.58
N THR A 57 15.23 6.20 19.32
CA THR A 57 15.66 7.26 18.39
C THR A 57 14.49 7.91 17.65
N VAL A 58 13.34 7.24 17.63
CA VAL A 58 12.07 7.80 17.16
C VAL A 58 11.60 8.74 18.26
N GLY A 59 11.93 10.03 18.11
CA GLY A 59 11.75 11.04 19.16
C GLY A 59 10.37 10.98 19.82
N SER A 60 10.33 11.23 21.12
CA SER A 60 9.08 11.29 21.89
C SER A 60 8.10 12.21 21.15
N ALA A 61 6.87 11.72 20.96
CA ALA A 61 5.80 12.37 20.22
C ALA A 61 5.87 13.91 20.30
N PRO A 62 5.85 14.65 19.18
CA PRO A 62 5.74 16.10 19.22
C PRO A 62 4.55 16.52 20.07
N SER A 63 4.62 17.71 20.69
CA SER A 63 3.57 18.33 21.52
C SER A 63 2.20 18.49 20.84
N GLU A 64 2.10 18.12 19.56
CA GLU A 64 0.93 18.20 18.71
C GLU A 64 0.23 16.83 18.52
N LEU A 65 0.72 15.73 19.13
CA LEU A 65 -0.03 14.48 19.12
C LEU A 65 -1.27 14.61 20.00
N PRO A 66 -2.47 14.25 19.49
CA PRO A 66 -3.66 14.22 20.32
C PRO A 66 -3.43 13.30 21.52
N CYS A 67 -3.80 13.74 22.73
CA CYS A 67 -3.70 12.94 23.96
C CYS A 67 -4.63 11.71 23.97
N PHE A 68 -5.15 11.29 22.82
CA PHE A 68 -6.02 10.14 22.65
C PHE A 68 -5.64 9.37 21.38
N CYS A 69 -5.77 8.05 21.45
CA CYS A 69 -5.55 7.16 20.33
C CYS A 69 -6.64 7.37 19.28
N THR A 70 -6.27 7.72 18.04
CA THR A 70 -7.21 7.94 16.94
C THR A 70 -7.86 6.64 16.44
N LEU A 71 -7.35 5.48 16.85
CA LEU A 71 -7.88 4.16 16.47
C LEU A 71 -8.95 3.63 17.45
N CYS A 72 -8.78 3.88 18.75
CA CYS A 72 -9.66 3.32 19.80
C CYS A 72 -10.24 4.35 20.77
N GLY A 73 -9.88 5.63 20.65
CA GLY A 73 -10.41 6.73 21.46
C GLY A 73 -9.88 6.82 22.90
N ASN A 74 -9.00 5.90 23.33
CA ASN A 74 -8.44 5.91 24.68
C ASN A 74 -7.36 6.97 24.86
N GLN A 75 -7.26 7.55 26.06
CA GLN A 75 -6.24 8.55 26.38
C GLN A 75 -4.83 7.92 26.35
N LEU A 76 -3.92 8.50 25.56
CA LEU A 76 -2.50 8.12 25.56
C LEU A 76 -1.84 8.76 26.78
N LYS A 77 -1.43 7.93 27.74
CA LYS A 77 -0.75 8.38 28.97
C LYS A 77 0.73 8.09 28.87
N CYS A 78 1.57 9.00 29.35
CA CYS A 78 3.00 8.77 29.43
C CYS A 78 3.32 7.67 30.45
N GLY A 79 4.01 6.60 30.05
CA GLY A 79 4.39 5.50 30.94
C GLY A 79 5.40 5.88 32.03
N GLN A 80 6.05 7.04 31.92
CA GLN A 80 7.03 7.55 32.89
C GLN A 80 6.41 8.48 33.95
N CYS A 81 5.44 9.33 33.59
CA CYS A 81 4.85 10.31 34.49
C CYS A 81 3.33 10.16 34.73
N GLY A 82 2.67 9.21 34.05
CA GLY A 82 1.27 8.85 34.26
C GLY A 82 0.24 9.93 33.89
N ARG A 83 0.70 11.06 33.36
CA ARG A 83 -0.12 12.13 32.78
C ARG A 83 -0.14 12.01 31.26
#